data_AF-A0AAP9SXN2-F1
#
_entry.id   AF-A0AAP9SXN2-F1
#
_cell.length_a   1.000
_cell.length_b   1.000
_cell.length_c   1.000
_cell.angle_alpha   90.00
_cell.angle_beta   90.00
_cell.angle_gamma   90.00
#
_symmetry.space_group_name_H-M   'P 1'
#
loop_
_entity.id
_entity.type
_entity.pdbx_description
1 polymer ?
#
loop_
_entity_poly.entity_id
_entity_poly.type
_entity_poly.pdbx_seq_one_letter_code
_entity_poly.pdbx_strand_id
1 'polypeptide(L)'
;METIITFILIATIMVAIIMITASNKKSHGGNHELSRSELYYQAHNPASKIYQALETIKILQNTDKYETFSSRESFLYELSKDIVQYLPSNHYKDYVDMAVKQYKQTYKTNIITRRQQEFIENPDIKNNHSFTAKLKARFFADFCEAMQSEINRLKTEKAKQKRRDHVKEVALSIIEYLKTNNHILLANGIVDDAAQLGVEIDKNLI
;
A
#
# COMPACT_ATOMS: atom_id res chain seq x y z
N MET A 1 -6.61 6.05 38.27
CA MET A 1 -7.86 5.26 38.37
C MET A 1 -8.68 5.33 37.08
N GLU A 2 -8.80 6.51 36.47
CA GLU A 2 -9.55 6.72 35.21
C GLU A 2 -9.00 5.94 34.00
N THR A 3 -7.68 5.79 33.85
CA THR A 3 -7.08 5.05 32.74
C THR A 3 -7.43 3.56 32.73
N ILE A 4 -7.52 2.94 33.90
CA ILE A 4 -7.85 1.51 34.03
C ILE A 4 -9.31 1.26 33.66
N ILE A 5 -10.21 2.18 34.01
CA ILE A 5 -11.63 2.10 33.67
C ILE A 5 -11.82 2.19 32.15
N THR A 6 -11.08 3.06 31.46
CA THR A 6 -11.13 3.19 29.99
C THR A 6 -10.64 1.92 29.27
N PHE A 7 -9.57 1.28 29.77
CA PHE A 7 -9.09 0.02 29.19
C PHE A 7 -10.07 -1.14 29.38
N ILE A 8 -10.73 -1.23 30.55
CA ILE A 8 -11.76 -2.24 30.80
C ILE A 8 -13.00 -2.01 29.93
N LEU A 9 -13.38 -0.75 29.70
CA LEU A 9 -14.50 -0.39 28.82
C LEU A 9 -14.21 -0.74 27.36
N ILE A 10 -12.99 -0.47 26.86
CA ILE A 10 -12.58 -0.83 25.50
C ILE A 10 -12.53 -2.35 25.33
N ALA A 11 -12.00 -3.09 26.30
CA ALA A 11 -11.93 -4.54 26.26
C ALA A 11 -13.32 -5.19 26.25
N THR A 12 -14.26 -4.68 27.04
CA THR A 12 -15.64 -5.19 27.08
C THR A 12 -16.42 -4.89 25.80
N ILE A 13 -16.21 -3.72 25.17
CA ILE A 13 -16.77 -3.40 23.85
C ILE A 13 -16.20 -4.32 22.76
N MET A 14 -14.89 -4.59 22.78
CA MET A 14 -14.25 -5.51 21.82
C MET A 14 -14.79 -6.94 21.96
N VAL A 15 -14.97 -7.44 23.19
CA VAL A 15 -15.57 -8.76 23.44
C VAL A 15 -17.03 -8.80 22.98
N ALA A 16 -17.81 -7.74 23.21
CA ALA A 16 -19.19 -7.66 22.74
C ALA A 16 -19.28 -7.63 21.20
N ILE A 17 -18.40 -6.91 20.51
CA ILE A 17 -18.33 -6.90 19.04
C ILE A 17 -17.98 -8.30 18.52
N ILE A 18 -17.01 -8.99 19.14
CA ILE A 18 -16.65 -10.37 18.77
C ILE A 18 -17.85 -11.31 18.96
N MET A 19 -18.56 -11.21 20.08
CA MET A 19 -19.75 -12.06 20.33
C MET A 19 -20.91 -11.74 19.38
N ILE A 20 -21.13 -10.47 19.02
CA ILE A 20 -22.17 -10.08 18.05
C ILE A 20 -21.81 -10.61 16.65
N THR A 21 -20.53 -10.56 16.25
CA THR A 21 -20.07 -11.17 14.99
C THR A 21 -20.15 -12.70 15.00
N ALA A 22 -19.99 -13.34 16.15
CA ALA A 22 -20.13 -14.79 16.30
C ALA A 22 -21.61 -15.24 16.31
N SER A 23 -22.51 -14.43 16.88
CA SER A 23 -23.93 -14.78 17.03
C SER A 23 -24.75 -14.54 15.75
N ASN A 24 -24.36 -13.58 14.90
CA ASN A 24 -25.01 -13.34 13.60
C ASN A 24 -24.66 -14.36 12.51
N LYS A 25 -23.88 -15.41 12.82
CA LYS A 25 -23.49 -16.48 11.89
C LYS A 25 -24.40 -17.71 11.97
N LYS A 26 -25.72 -17.50 12.12
CA LYS A 26 -26.73 -18.55 11.98
C LYS A 26 -27.90 -18.08 11.11
N SER A 27 -27.70 -18.06 9.80
CA SER A 27 -28.75 -18.34 8.83
C SER A 27 -28.14 -18.59 7.43
N HIS A 28 -28.25 -19.85 6.99
CA HIS A 28 -28.24 -20.35 5.61
C HIS A 28 -27.07 -19.97 4.68
N GLY A 29 -26.17 -20.94 4.48
CA GLY A 29 -25.21 -21.00 3.38
C GLY A 29 -23.92 -21.68 3.83
N GLY A 30 -23.62 -22.88 3.31
CA GLY A 30 -22.58 -23.78 3.81
C GLY A 30 -21.23 -23.12 4.14
N ASN A 31 -20.78 -23.29 5.38
CA ASN A 31 -19.40 -22.99 5.77
C ASN A 31 -18.48 -24.03 5.13
N HIS A 32 -17.89 -23.69 3.98
CA HIS A 32 -16.65 -24.32 3.55
C HIS A 32 -15.53 -23.74 4.43
N GLU A 33 -15.26 -24.37 5.58
CA GLU A 33 -13.99 -24.17 6.26
C GLU A 33 -12.90 -24.72 5.32
N LEU A 34 -12.08 -23.82 4.77
CA LEU A 34 -10.96 -24.20 3.91
C LEU A 34 -10.03 -25.12 4.70
N SER A 35 -9.82 -26.32 4.17
CA SER A 35 -8.87 -27.30 4.70
C SER A 35 -7.45 -26.73 4.75
N ARG A 36 -6.60 -27.30 5.63
CA ARG A 36 -5.19 -26.88 5.75
C ARG A 36 -4.42 -27.02 4.44
N SER A 37 -4.81 -27.96 3.56
CA SER A 37 -4.29 -28.08 2.20
C SER A 37 -4.80 -26.97 1.29
N GLU A 38 -6.07 -26.58 1.35
CA GLU A 38 -6.60 -25.44 0.58
C GLU A 38 -5.99 -24.10 1.01
N LEU A 39 -5.73 -23.90 2.32
CA LEU A 39 -4.98 -22.75 2.82
C LEU A 39 -3.52 -22.76 2.34
N TYR A 40 -2.88 -23.94 2.30
CA TYR A 40 -1.51 -24.10 1.77
C TYR A 40 -1.45 -23.86 0.26
N TYR A 41 -2.41 -24.39 -0.51
CA TYR A 41 -2.56 -24.13 -1.94
C TYR A 41 -2.88 -22.67 -2.20
N GLN A 42 -3.72 -22.01 -1.40
CA GLN A 42 -3.93 -20.56 -1.51
C GLN A 42 -2.66 -19.76 -1.21
N ALA A 43 -1.82 -20.18 -0.26
CA ALA A 43 -0.57 -19.50 0.07
C ALA A 43 0.53 -19.69 -0.99
N HIS A 44 0.49 -20.77 -1.77
CA HIS A 44 1.54 -21.13 -2.75
C HIS A 44 1.08 -21.12 -4.22
N ASN A 45 -0.18 -20.79 -4.50
CA ASN A 45 -0.69 -20.65 -5.86
C ASN A 45 -0.24 -19.31 -6.45
N PRO A 46 0.42 -19.29 -7.64
CA PRO A 46 0.79 -18.06 -8.34
C PRO A 46 -0.38 -17.08 -8.53
N ALA A 47 -1.59 -17.58 -8.79
CA ALA A 47 -2.79 -16.74 -8.93
C ALA A 47 -3.11 -15.99 -7.63
N SER A 48 -2.97 -16.63 -6.48
CA SER A 48 -3.19 -15.98 -5.18
C SER A 48 -2.16 -14.87 -4.91
N LYS A 49 -0.90 -15.09 -5.29
CA LYS A 49 0.16 -14.08 -5.13
C LYS A 49 -0.08 -12.88 -6.04
N ILE A 50 -0.47 -13.12 -7.30
CA ILE A 50 -0.87 -12.05 -8.23
C ILE A 50 -2.07 -11.29 -7.68
N TYR A 51 -3.09 -11.98 -7.16
CA TYR A 51 -4.25 -11.34 -6.52
C TYR A 51 -3.82 -10.43 -5.36
N GLN A 52 -2.97 -10.93 -4.45
CA GLN A 52 -2.43 -10.13 -3.33
C GLN A 52 -1.61 -8.92 -3.82
N ALA A 53 -0.90 -9.05 -4.94
CA ALA A 53 -0.18 -7.92 -5.53
C ALA A 53 -1.16 -6.86 -6.05
N LEU A 54 -2.25 -7.25 -6.70
CA LEU A 54 -3.30 -6.32 -7.14
C LEU A 54 -3.95 -5.59 -5.96
N GLU A 55 -4.22 -6.29 -4.85
CA GLU A 55 -4.71 -5.68 -3.61
C GLU A 55 -3.70 -4.70 -3.02
N THR A 56 -2.44 -5.11 -2.96
CA THR A 56 -1.35 -4.29 -2.42
C THR A 56 -1.17 -3.01 -3.23
N ILE A 57 -1.22 -3.09 -4.57
CA ILE A 57 -1.18 -1.92 -5.46
C ILE A 57 -2.39 -1.02 -5.22
N LYS A 58 -3.59 -1.57 -5.03
CA LYS A 58 -4.76 -0.76 -4.68
C LYS A 58 -4.52 0.02 -3.39
N ILE A 59 -3.95 -0.61 -2.36
CA ILE A 59 -3.65 0.06 -1.09
C ILE A 59 -2.61 1.17 -1.31
N LEU A 60 -1.53 0.87 -2.03
CA LEU A 60 -0.48 1.86 -2.35
C LEU A 60 -1.02 3.07 -3.11
N GLN A 61 -2.01 2.88 -3.99
CA GLN A 61 -2.64 3.95 -4.75
C GLN A 61 -3.59 4.84 -3.94
N ASN A 62 -4.01 4.42 -2.74
CA ASN A 62 -5.05 5.10 -1.97
C ASN A 62 -4.62 5.46 -0.53
N THR A 63 -3.39 5.15 -0.13
CA THR A 63 -2.86 5.49 1.19
C THR A 63 -2.12 6.81 1.12
N ASP A 64 -2.37 7.67 2.09
CA ASP A 64 -1.58 8.88 2.39
C ASP A 64 -0.62 8.66 3.56
N LYS A 65 -0.70 7.51 4.24
CA LYS A 65 0.15 7.18 5.40
C LYS A 65 1.47 6.53 4.96
N TYR A 66 2.59 7.16 5.31
CA TYR A 66 3.93 6.71 4.91
C TYR A 66 4.27 5.30 5.42
N GLU A 67 3.95 4.98 6.67
CA GLU A 67 4.26 3.66 7.24
C GLU A 67 3.49 2.55 6.52
N THR A 68 2.23 2.83 6.13
CA THR A 68 1.43 1.90 5.35
C THR A 68 1.99 1.75 3.95
N PHE A 69 2.37 2.87 3.30
CA PHE A 69 2.99 2.84 1.98
C PHE A 69 4.29 2.00 1.99
N SER A 70 5.22 2.32 2.89
CA SER A 70 6.52 1.66 3.01
C SER A 70 6.40 0.15 3.28
N SER A 71 5.52 -0.24 4.21
CA SER A 71 5.25 -1.65 4.51
C SER A 71 4.66 -2.39 3.31
N ARG A 72 3.71 -1.77 2.59
CA ARG A 72 3.05 -2.38 1.43
C ARG A 72 3.95 -2.43 0.21
N GLU A 73 4.83 -1.46 0.01
CA GLU A 73 5.83 -1.48 -1.05
C GLU A 73 6.82 -2.62 -0.84
N SER A 74 7.32 -2.78 0.39
CA SER A 74 8.20 -3.89 0.75
C SER A 74 7.52 -5.24 0.52
N PHE A 75 6.26 -5.37 0.92
CA PHE A 75 5.48 -6.59 0.67
C PHE A 75 5.27 -6.85 -0.83
N LEU A 76 4.98 -5.82 -1.62
CA LEU A 76 4.83 -5.94 -3.06
C LEU A 76 6.14 -6.40 -3.73
N TYR A 77 7.29 -5.95 -3.24
CA TYR A 77 8.60 -6.41 -3.71
C TYR A 77 8.83 -7.90 -3.44
N GLU A 78 8.43 -8.41 -2.27
CA GLU A 78 8.50 -9.85 -1.99
C GLU A 78 7.54 -10.66 -2.87
N LEU A 79 6.30 -10.19 -3.06
CA LEU A 79 5.36 -10.81 -4.00
C LEU A 79 5.91 -10.82 -5.43
N SER A 80 6.55 -9.73 -5.87
CA SER A 80 7.17 -9.61 -7.19
C SER A 80 8.24 -10.69 -7.41
N LYS A 81 9.17 -10.87 -6.46
CA LYS A 81 10.21 -11.91 -6.55
C LYS A 81 9.63 -13.31 -6.74
N ASP A 82 8.55 -13.61 -6.01
CA ASP A 82 7.88 -14.89 -6.10
C ASP A 82 7.15 -15.06 -7.44
N ILE A 83 6.45 -14.03 -7.90
CA ILE A 83 5.67 -14.05 -9.15
C ILE A 83 6.60 -14.23 -10.37
N VAL A 84 7.76 -13.56 -10.37
CA VAL A 84 8.74 -13.61 -11.47
C VAL A 84 9.20 -15.03 -11.78
N GLN A 85 9.27 -15.92 -10.78
CA GLN A 85 9.66 -17.32 -10.97
C GLN A 85 8.70 -18.11 -11.86
N TYR A 86 7.44 -17.65 -11.97
CA TYR A 86 6.40 -18.31 -12.76
C TYR A 86 6.23 -17.70 -14.16
N LEU A 87 6.94 -16.62 -14.50
CA LEU A 87 6.86 -15.98 -15.81
C LEU A 87 7.15 -16.93 -16.99
N PRO A 88 8.13 -17.85 -16.92
CA PRO A 88 8.39 -18.79 -18.01
C PRO A 88 7.33 -19.88 -18.17
N SER A 89 6.38 -19.99 -17.23
CA SER A 89 5.33 -21.02 -17.27
C SER A 89 4.32 -20.72 -18.37
N ASN A 90 3.97 -21.75 -19.15
CA ASN A 90 2.88 -21.68 -20.14
C ASN A 90 1.51 -21.37 -19.52
N HIS A 91 1.37 -21.55 -18.20
CA HIS A 91 0.15 -21.28 -17.44
C HIS A 91 0.12 -19.89 -16.79
N TYR A 92 1.15 -19.07 -16.98
CA TYR A 92 1.21 -17.75 -16.33
C TYR A 92 -0.02 -16.89 -16.62
N LYS A 93 -0.47 -16.90 -17.89
CA LYS A 93 -1.68 -16.19 -18.31
C LYS A 93 -2.93 -16.67 -17.57
N ASP A 94 -3.09 -17.98 -17.39
CA ASP A 94 -4.22 -18.55 -16.66
C ASP A 94 -4.23 -18.07 -15.21
N TYR A 95 -3.05 -18.00 -14.57
CA TYR A 95 -2.92 -17.48 -13.21
C TYR A 95 -3.30 -16.01 -13.10
N VAL A 96 -2.88 -15.19 -14.07
CA VAL A 96 -3.28 -13.77 -14.17
C VAL A 96 -4.79 -13.66 -14.33
N ASP A 97 -5.39 -14.40 -15.26
CA ASP A 97 -6.82 -14.34 -15.55
C ASP A 97 -7.66 -14.76 -14.31
N MET A 98 -7.23 -15.80 -13.60
CA MET A 98 -7.83 -16.21 -12.33
C MET A 98 -7.74 -15.11 -11.27
N ALA A 99 -6.56 -14.53 -11.07
CA ALA A 99 -6.32 -13.48 -10.09
C ALA A 99 -7.14 -12.22 -10.38
N VAL A 100 -7.19 -11.78 -11.64
CA VAL A 100 -7.97 -10.62 -12.08
C VAL A 100 -9.45 -10.87 -11.92
N LYS A 101 -9.94 -12.06 -12.28
CA LYS A 101 -11.35 -12.45 -12.06
C LYS A 101 -11.71 -12.40 -10.58
N GLN A 102 -10.87 -12.98 -9.72
CA GLN A 102 -11.06 -12.94 -8.27
C GLN A 102 -11.05 -11.50 -7.74
N TYR A 103 -10.10 -10.67 -8.16
CA TYR A 103 -10.01 -9.26 -7.78
C TYR A 103 -11.29 -8.49 -8.13
N LYS A 104 -11.76 -8.64 -9.38
CA LYS A 104 -12.99 -8.01 -9.87
C LYS A 104 -14.21 -8.43 -9.04
N GLN A 105 -14.31 -9.72 -8.69
CA GLN A 105 -15.38 -10.25 -7.84
C GLN A 105 -15.32 -9.69 -6.42
N THR A 106 -14.16 -9.72 -5.75
CA THR A 106 -14.00 -9.22 -4.37
C THR A 106 -14.37 -7.75 -4.26
N TYR A 107 -13.88 -6.92 -5.18
CA TYR A 107 -14.08 -5.47 -5.14
C TYR A 107 -15.29 -4.98 -5.93
N LYS A 108 -16.12 -5.89 -6.46
CA LYS A 108 -17.32 -5.58 -7.25
C LYS A 108 -17.04 -4.56 -8.36
N THR A 109 -15.94 -4.76 -9.09
CA THR A 109 -15.48 -3.88 -10.17
C THR A 109 -15.31 -4.66 -11.47
N ASN A 110 -15.51 -4.00 -12.61
CA ASN A 110 -15.24 -4.59 -13.93
C ASN A 110 -13.83 -4.28 -14.45
N ILE A 111 -13.12 -3.37 -13.78
CA ILE A 111 -11.82 -2.85 -14.22
C ILE A 111 -10.74 -3.02 -13.14
N ILE A 112 -9.51 -3.20 -13.60
CA ILE A 112 -8.30 -3.02 -12.80
C ILE A 112 -7.67 -1.67 -13.18
N THR A 113 -6.90 -1.07 -12.28
CA THR A 113 -6.27 0.23 -12.49
C THR A 113 -5.12 0.13 -13.49
N ARG A 114 -4.70 1.27 -14.03
CA ARG A 114 -3.50 1.32 -14.90
C ARG A 114 -2.24 0.78 -14.21
N ARG A 115 -2.05 1.05 -12.91
CA ARG A 115 -0.88 0.55 -12.17
C ARG A 115 -0.95 -0.97 -11.99
N GLN A 116 -2.14 -1.50 -11.73
CA GLN A 116 -2.36 -2.95 -11.67
C GLN A 116 -2.04 -3.62 -13.01
N GLN A 117 -2.48 -3.03 -14.12
CA GLN A 117 -2.16 -3.51 -15.46
C GLN A 117 -0.65 -3.44 -15.75
N GLU A 118 0.01 -2.31 -15.46
CA GLU A 118 1.46 -2.13 -15.64
C GLU A 118 2.26 -3.18 -14.84
N PHE A 119 1.79 -3.57 -13.64
CA PHE A 119 2.41 -4.64 -12.86
C PHE A 119 2.20 -6.02 -13.49
N ILE A 120 1.00 -6.34 -14.01
CA ILE A 120 0.76 -7.63 -14.69
C ILE A 120 1.66 -7.78 -15.92
N GLU A 121 1.84 -6.71 -16.68
CA GLU A 121 2.66 -6.71 -17.90
C GLU A 121 4.15 -6.88 -17.61
N ASN A 122 4.62 -6.32 -16.50
CA ASN A 122 6.00 -6.44 -16.06
C ASN A 122 6.07 -6.52 -14.52
N PRO A 123 5.92 -7.73 -13.94
CA PRO A 123 5.81 -7.92 -12.50
C PRO A 123 7.15 -7.86 -11.79
N ASP A 124 8.28 -7.78 -12.52
CA ASP A 124 9.61 -7.64 -11.94
C ASP A 124 9.85 -6.19 -11.51
N ILE A 125 9.44 -5.86 -10.30
CA ILE A 125 9.56 -4.52 -9.71
C ILE A 125 11.01 -4.12 -9.50
N LYS A 126 11.91 -5.10 -9.31
CA LYS A 126 13.33 -4.83 -9.17
C LYS A 126 13.89 -4.16 -10.41
N ASN A 127 13.42 -4.57 -11.59
CA ASN A 127 13.86 -4.02 -12.87
C ASN A 127 12.88 -2.99 -13.47
N ASN A 128 11.62 -2.96 -13.00
CA ASN A 128 10.60 -2.01 -13.42
C ASN A 128 10.62 -0.74 -12.56
N HIS A 129 11.74 -0.01 -12.57
CA HIS A 129 11.90 1.21 -11.77
C HIS A 129 10.86 2.29 -12.09
N SER A 130 10.41 2.36 -13.35
CA SER A 130 9.37 3.32 -13.76
C SER A 130 8.05 3.12 -13.02
N PHE A 131 7.65 1.86 -12.80
CA PHE A 131 6.43 1.55 -12.05
C PHE A 131 6.52 2.04 -10.60
N THR A 132 7.61 1.69 -9.90
CA THR A 132 7.84 2.09 -8.51
C THR A 132 7.97 3.59 -8.36
N ALA A 133 8.69 4.25 -9.27
CA ALA A 133 8.84 5.70 -9.28
C ALA A 133 7.49 6.42 -9.37
N LYS A 134 6.59 5.94 -10.23
CA LYS A 134 5.23 6.49 -10.35
C LYS A 134 4.37 6.26 -9.11
N LEU A 135 4.52 5.11 -8.43
CA LEU A 135 3.83 4.86 -7.17
C LEU A 135 4.31 5.82 -6.08
N LYS A 136 5.63 5.94 -5.90
CA LYS A 136 6.23 6.84 -4.91
C LYS A 136 5.86 8.31 -5.15
N ALA A 137 5.98 8.78 -6.40
CA ALA A 137 5.66 10.16 -6.74
C ALA A 137 4.18 10.48 -6.49
N ARG A 138 3.27 9.58 -6.87
CA ARG A 138 1.85 9.79 -6.61
C ARG A 138 1.54 9.78 -5.12
N PHE A 139 2.07 8.79 -4.38
CA PHE A 139 1.92 8.71 -2.94
C PHE A 139 2.39 9.99 -2.25
N PHE A 140 3.55 10.53 -2.65
CA PHE A 140 4.12 11.71 -2.00
C PHE A 140 3.22 12.95 -2.16
N ALA A 141 2.62 13.14 -3.34
CA ALA A 141 1.66 14.22 -3.54
C ALA A 141 0.46 14.08 -2.57
N ASP A 142 -0.15 12.89 -2.49
CA ASP A 142 -1.29 12.63 -1.59
C ASP A 142 -0.88 12.77 -0.10
N PHE A 143 0.34 12.35 0.26
CA PHE A 143 0.93 12.54 1.60
C PHE A 143 1.15 14.01 1.94
N CYS A 144 1.64 14.83 1.00
CA CYS A 144 1.80 16.27 1.21
C CYS A 144 0.45 16.96 1.46
N GLU A 145 -0.60 16.60 0.72
CA GLU A 145 -1.95 17.11 0.97
C GLU A 145 -2.44 16.78 2.40
N ALA A 146 -2.24 15.54 2.84
CA ALA A 146 -2.59 15.12 4.19
C ALA A 146 -1.77 15.88 5.26
N MET A 147 -0.46 16.01 5.07
CA MET A 147 0.42 16.74 5.99
C MET A 147 0.12 18.23 6.05
N GLN A 148 -0.25 18.86 4.94
CA GLN A 148 -0.68 20.25 4.91
C GLN A 148 -1.93 20.47 5.77
N SER A 149 -2.91 19.56 5.66
CA SER A 149 -4.12 19.58 6.50
C SER A 149 -3.79 19.43 7.98
N GLU A 150 -2.86 18.53 8.33
CA GLU A 150 -2.39 18.38 9.71
C GLU A 150 -1.66 19.61 10.23
N ILE A 151 -0.72 20.16 9.46
CA ILE A 151 0.06 21.36 9.83
C ILE A 151 -0.87 22.53 10.11
N ASN A 152 -1.90 22.73 9.28
CA ASN A 152 -2.86 23.83 9.44
C ASN A 152 -3.71 23.70 10.72
N ARG A 153 -3.91 22.49 11.23
CA ARG A 153 -4.68 22.23 12.47
C ARG A 153 -3.86 22.39 13.74
N LEU A 154 -2.52 22.37 13.64
CA LEU A 154 -1.64 22.45 14.81
C LEU A 154 -1.51 23.89 15.31
N LYS A 155 -1.59 24.07 16.64
CA LYS A 155 -1.57 25.39 17.29
C LYS A 155 -0.16 25.97 17.46
N THR A 156 0.86 25.12 17.57
CA THR A 156 2.21 25.55 17.93
C THR A 156 3.18 25.36 16.77
N GLU A 157 4.06 26.33 16.57
CA GLU A 157 5.09 26.25 15.53
C GLU A 157 6.04 25.07 15.75
N LYS A 158 6.32 24.69 17.00
CA LYS A 158 7.10 23.49 17.31
C LYS A 158 6.46 22.22 16.75
N ALA A 159 5.14 22.06 16.89
CA ALA A 159 4.44 20.88 16.35
C ALA A 159 4.38 20.90 14.83
N LYS A 160 4.15 22.07 14.22
CA LYS A 160 4.20 22.24 12.75
C LYS A 160 5.58 21.92 12.20
N GLN A 161 6.63 22.39 12.87
CA GLN A 161 8.01 22.09 12.47
C GLN A 161 8.29 20.59 12.50
N LYS A 162 7.86 19.89 13.55
CA LYS A 162 7.98 18.42 13.60
C LYS A 162 7.31 17.72 12.42
N ARG A 163 6.18 18.25 11.92
CA ARG A 163 5.53 17.71 10.71
C ARG A 163 6.32 18.02 9.43
N ARG A 164 6.84 19.24 9.29
CA ARG A 164 7.75 19.61 8.19
C ARG A 164 9.02 18.76 8.17
N ASP A 165 9.60 18.47 9.33
CA ASP A 165 10.78 17.62 9.46
C ASP A 165 10.47 16.18 8.99
N HIS A 166 9.29 15.66 9.34
CA HIS A 166 8.83 14.35 8.86
C HIS A 166 8.60 14.34 7.34
N VAL A 167 7.99 15.38 6.78
CA VAL A 167 7.86 15.53 5.32
C VAL A 167 9.23 15.54 4.65
N LYS A 168 10.20 16.25 5.22
CA LYS A 168 11.58 16.30 4.72
C LYS A 168 12.24 14.93 4.70
N GLU A 169 12.11 14.16 5.78
CA GLU A 169 12.65 12.81 5.89
C GLU A 169 12.09 11.88 4.78
N VAL A 170 10.77 11.88 4.62
CA VAL A 170 10.10 11.07 3.59
C VAL A 170 10.51 11.51 2.19
N ALA A 171 10.56 12.82 1.94
CA ALA A 171 10.96 13.38 0.65
C ALA A 171 12.39 12.95 0.26
N LEU A 172 13.34 13.07 1.18
CA LEU A 172 14.73 12.69 0.94
C LEU A 172 14.87 11.20 0.59
N SER A 173 14.15 10.33 1.31
CA SER A 173 14.14 8.88 1.01
C SER A 173 13.60 8.58 -0.39
N ILE A 174 12.53 9.26 -0.81
CA ILE A 174 11.95 9.08 -2.15
C ILE A 174 12.88 9.66 -3.22
N ILE A 175 13.47 10.84 -3.01
CA ILE A 175 14.42 11.48 -3.93
C ILE A 175 15.62 10.56 -4.17
N GLU A 176 16.19 9.99 -3.12
CA GLU A 176 17.32 9.05 -3.23
C GLU A 176 16.99 7.88 -4.17
N TYR A 177 15.82 7.26 -3.99
CA TYR A 177 15.35 6.20 -4.89
C TYR A 177 15.21 6.70 -6.34
N LEU A 178 14.53 7.84 -6.55
CA LEU A 178 14.26 8.36 -7.87
C LEU A 178 15.56 8.72 -8.61
N LYS A 179 16.53 9.32 -7.93
CA LYS A 179 17.85 9.63 -8.49
C LYS A 179 18.63 8.40 -8.87
N THR A 180 18.73 7.43 -7.96
CA THR A 180 19.46 6.18 -8.18
C THR A 180 18.96 5.46 -9.43
N ASN A 181 17.67 5.64 -9.75
CA ASN A 181 17.01 5.04 -10.90
C ASN A 181 16.74 6.03 -12.06
N ASN A 182 17.46 7.16 -12.12
CA ASN A 182 17.42 8.14 -13.22
C ASN A 182 16.04 8.80 -13.49
N HIS A 183 15.21 8.96 -12.46
CA HIS A 183 13.90 9.61 -12.52
C HIS A 183 13.95 11.07 -12.02
N ILE A 184 14.89 11.86 -12.55
CA ILE A 184 15.22 13.22 -12.08
C ILE A 184 14.02 14.18 -12.12
N LEU A 185 13.18 14.10 -13.16
CA LEU A 185 11.98 14.96 -13.25
C LEU A 185 10.99 14.68 -12.12
N LEU A 186 10.83 13.42 -11.71
CA LEU A 186 9.98 13.08 -10.57
C LEU A 186 10.62 13.54 -9.26
N ALA A 187 11.95 13.42 -9.11
CA ALA A 187 12.65 13.91 -7.93
C ALA A 187 12.49 15.43 -7.74
N ASN A 188 12.56 16.20 -8.83
CA ASN A 188 12.25 17.63 -8.81
C ASN A 188 10.81 17.91 -8.37
N GLY A 189 9.85 17.10 -8.86
CA GLY A 189 8.46 17.19 -8.40
C GLY A 189 8.31 16.98 -6.89
N ILE A 190 9.02 16.01 -6.30
CA ILE A 190 9.04 15.81 -4.84
C ILE A 190 9.53 17.07 -4.11
N VAL A 191 10.55 17.74 -4.61
CA VAL A 191 11.05 18.99 -4.01
C VAL A 191 10.03 20.11 -4.12
N ASP A 192 9.42 20.27 -5.28
CA ASP A 192 8.43 21.33 -5.50
C ASP A 192 7.17 21.09 -4.64
N ASP A 193 6.74 19.84 -4.46
CA ASP A 193 5.63 19.47 -3.56
C ASP A 193 5.98 19.71 -2.08
N ALA A 194 7.20 19.38 -1.65
CA ALA A 194 7.66 19.65 -0.28
C ALA A 194 7.77 21.15 0.01
N ALA A 195 8.21 21.95 -0.97
CA ALA A 195 8.35 23.40 -0.83
C ALA A 195 7.00 24.09 -0.56
N GLN A 196 5.89 23.56 -1.08
CA GLN A 196 4.54 24.07 -0.79
C GLN A 196 4.18 24.01 0.70
N LEU A 197 4.79 23.07 1.45
CA LEU A 197 4.61 22.92 2.89
C LEU A 197 5.64 23.75 3.70
N GLY A 198 6.46 24.57 3.03
CA GLY A 198 7.57 25.30 3.65
C GLY A 198 8.75 24.40 4.03
N VAL A 199 8.94 23.30 3.32
CA VAL A 199 10.09 22.39 3.51
C VAL A 199 11.13 22.67 2.44
N GLU A 200 12.30 23.15 2.86
CA GLU A 200 13.43 23.38 1.97
C GLU A 200 14.31 22.13 1.85
N ILE A 201 14.46 21.68 0.60
CA ILE A 201 15.35 20.60 0.17
C ILE A 201 16.34 21.19 -0.82
N ASP A 202 17.63 20.99 -0.56
CA ASP A 202 18.69 21.48 -1.43
C ASP A 202 18.61 20.79 -2.79
N LYS A 203 18.40 21.58 -3.86
CA LYS A 203 18.30 21.05 -5.24
C LYS A 203 19.63 20.48 -5.75
N ASN A 204 20.77 20.82 -5.13
CA ASN A 204 22.05 20.17 -5.42
C ASN A 204 22.08 18.71 -4.95
N LEU A 205 21.12 18.30 -4.13
CA LEU A 205 20.89 16.91 -3.76
C LEU A 205 20.12 16.13 -4.83
N ILE A 206 19.79 16.71 -5.99
CA ILE A 206 19.15 16.05 -7.16
C ILE A 206 20.16 15.92 -8.29
#